data_AF-A0A9W8WNI2-F1
#
_entry.id   AF-A0A9W8WNI2-F1
#
_cell.length_a   1.000
_cell.length_b   1.000
_cell.length_c   1.000
_cell.angle_alpha   90.00
_cell.angle_beta   90.00
_cell.angle_gamma   90.00
#
_symmetry.space_group_name_H-M   'P 1'
#
loop_
_entity.id
_entity.type
_entity.pdbx_description
1 polymer ?
#
loop_
_entity_poly.entity_id
_entity_poly.type
_entity_poly.pdbx_seq_one_letter_code
_entity_poly.pdbx_strand_id
1 'polypeptide(L)'
;MPSMRGLPDTNEYEDHGSFGIITSTVQVGMTAETKNLYRKSCDDPWQEWAPEDIGVNSAAAAAAASGFALIARRQKRRDDNGDSALALFSITVQSPLIKKQLGPVFDGYSGINTNLKKLDFKAPFHEFFYRWRQFVQAMPGEGEENKVAMSHYMLLFNTISSEIIPHIEQVSDLINNHVISFQYVWALFEPGIEVYTRIDGHDRILVLVQGEYQKTDRGIIYSLFCRYIDTDGERFGFRNMDIVIHPFGNLRPILELEVIPSRLQPNIDAIREQLVERGRSFKALMGVHHKSYTGVYERASPPVGHPKKQHVSIPSVSAT
;
A
#
# COMPACT_ATOMS: atom_id res chain seq x y z
N MET A 1 81.28 -44.09 38.45
CA MET A 1 81.49 -44.54 37.05
C MET A 1 80.39 -45.53 36.69
N PRO A 2 79.97 -45.71 35.42
CA PRO A 2 80.15 -44.89 34.21
C PRO A 2 78.80 -44.23 33.82
N SER A 3 78.51 -43.90 32.55
CA SER A 3 79.03 -42.68 31.89
C SER A 3 78.14 -42.23 30.70
N MET A 4 77.82 -40.93 30.65
CA MET A 4 77.55 -40.06 29.48
C MET A 4 76.59 -40.44 28.31
N ARG A 5 75.72 -39.44 28.02
CA ARG A 5 75.34 -38.86 26.70
C ARG A 5 74.33 -39.55 25.76
N GLY A 6 73.32 -38.75 25.37
CA GLY A 6 72.49 -38.86 24.16
C GLY A 6 71.57 -37.62 24.02
N LEU A 7 71.70 -36.87 22.94
CA LEU A 7 70.92 -35.67 22.52
C LEU A 7 70.96 -35.61 20.97
N PRO A 8 70.07 -34.87 20.26
CA PRO A 8 69.00 -33.97 20.72
C PRO A 8 67.59 -34.58 20.34
N ASP A 9 66.52 -33.95 19.83
CA ASP A 9 66.24 -32.56 19.37
C ASP A 9 64.74 -32.21 19.27
N THR A 10 64.45 -30.93 18.97
CA THR A 10 63.23 -30.31 18.37
C THR A 10 61.82 -30.92 18.57
N ASN A 11 60.98 -30.22 19.35
CA ASN A 11 60.04 -29.22 18.80
C ASN A 11 59.25 -28.47 19.88
N GLU A 12 58.98 -27.19 19.63
CA GLU A 12 58.16 -26.31 20.48
C GLU A 12 56.68 -26.37 20.07
N TYR A 13 55.76 -26.40 21.04
CA TYR A 13 54.38 -25.91 20.88
C TYR A 13 53.86 -25.41 22.23
N GLU A 14 53.65 -24.10 22.34
CA GLU A 14 53.03 -23.46 23.51
C GLU A 14 51.50 -23.53 23.41
N ASP A 15 50.83 -24.07 24.44
CA ASP A 15 49.36 -24.08 24.51
C ASP A 15 48.84 -22.78 25.16
N HIS A 16 48.51 -21.80 24.32
CA HIS A 16 47.88 -20.56 24.76
C HIS A 16 46.38 -20.75 25.03
N GLY A 17 46.05 -20.98 26.30
CA GLY A 17 44.68 -21.13 26.80
C GLY A 17 43.75 -19.94 26.50
N SER A 18 43.04 -20.04 25.37
CA SER A 18 41.77 -19.39 25.01
C SER A 18 41.31 -18.19 25.85
N PHE A 19 41.56 -16.97 25.35
CA PHE A 19 40.75 -15.81 25.74
C PHE A 19 39.35 -15.94 25.12
N GLY A 20 38.33 -16.06 25.97
CA GLY A 20 36.95 -16.20 25.55
C GLY A 20 36.44 -14.95 24.82
N ILE A 21 36.13 -15.08 23.52
CA ILE A 21 35.51 -14.01 22.73
C ILE A 21 34.07 -13.83 23.20
N ILE A 22 33.80 -12.75 23.94
CA ILE A 22 32.44 -12.34 24.30
C ILE A 22 31.76 -11.78 23.03
N THR A 23 31.18 -12.66 22.22
CA THR A 23 30.30 -12.28 21.11
C THR A 23 28.97 -11.75 21.67
N SER A 24 28.93 -10.44 21.94
CA SER A 24 27.71 -9.72 22.28
C SER A 24 26.71 -9.83 21.14
N THR A 25 25.75 -10.75 21.29
CA THR A 25 24.69 -11.01 20.31
C THR A 25 23.66 -9.89 20.36
N VAL A 26 23.93 -8.84 19.57
CA VAL A 26 23.06 -7.66 19.43
C VAL A 26 21.64 -8.11 19.08
N GLN A 27 20.69 -7.88 20.00
CA GLN A 27 19.31 -8.24 19.78
C GLN A 27 18.66 -7.30 18.75
N VAL A 28 18.13 -7.88 17.69
CA VAL A 28 17.66 -7.13 16.52
C VAL A 28 16.44 -6.27 16.86
N GLY A 29 16.54 -4.97 16.59
CA GLY A 29 15.45 -4.00 16.83
C GLY A 29 15.14 -3.70 18.31
N MET A 30 16.07 -3.96 19.23
CA MET A 30 15.89 -3.74 20.68
C MET A 30 16.56 -2.46 21.22
N THR A 31 17.37 -1.75 20.43
CA THR A 31 17.82 -0.38 20.75
C THR A 31 16.72 0.62 20.44
N ALA A 32 16.32 1.43 21.43
CA ALA A 32 15.27 2.45 21.34
C ALA A 32 15.70 3.71 20.55
N GLU A 33 16.22 3.52 19.33
CA GLU A 33 16.75 4.57 18.46
C GLU A 33 16.34 4.37 17.00
N THR A 34 16.31 5.46 16.23
CA THR A 34 16.02 5.45 14.79
C THR A 34 17.29 5.70 14.00
N LYS A 35 17.79 4.69 13.27
CA LYS A 35 18.91 4.87 12.35
C LYS A 35 18.43 5.52 11.06
N ASN A 36 19.03 6.64 10.69
CA ASN A 36 18.73 7.33 9.42
C ASN A 36 19.72 6.89 8.33
N LEU A 37 19.21 6.69 7.11
CA LEU A 37 19.98 6.42 5.89
C LEU A 37 19.58 7.41 4.79
N TYR A 38 20.51 7.77 3.92
CA TYR A 38 20.39 8.86 2.95
C TYR A 38 20.83 8.46 1.54
N ARG A 39 20.29 9.13 0.51
CA ARG A 39 20.74 9.04 -0.90
C ARG A 39 20.36 10.28 -1.73
N LYS A 40 21.07 10.53 -2.85
CA LYS A 40 20.84 11.70 -3.72
C LYS A 40 19.87 11.39 -4.87
N SER A 41 20.12 10.33 -5.65
CA SER A 41 19.24 9.81 -6.71
C SER A 41 18.47 8.56 -6.28
N CYS A 42 17.56 8.08 -7.13
CA CYS A 42 16.93 6.76 -7.01
C CYS A 42 17.91 5.60 -7.26
N ASP A 43 19.00 5.86 -7.96
CA ASP A 43 19.98 4.87 -8.44
C ASP A 43 21.16 4.71 -7.47
N ASP A 44 21.31 5.64 -6.53
CA ASP A 44 22.34 5.62 -5.50
C ASP A 44 22.05 4.56 -4.42
N PRO A 45 23.10 3.88 -3.90
CA PRO A 45 22.99 3.07 -2.70
C PRO A 45 22.75 3.93 -1.46
N TRP A 46 21.98 3.40 -0.51
CA TRP A 46 21.74 4.03 0.79
C TRP A 46 23.02 4.09 1.65
N GLN A 47 23.27 5.24 2.26
CA GLN A 47 24.49 5.57 3.03
C GLN A 47 24.12 6.27 4.36
N GLU A 48 25.06 6.44 5.30
CA GLU A 48 24.77 6.98 6.64
C GLU A 48 24.96 8.50 6.80
N TRP A 49 25.52 9.19 5.80
CA TRP A 49 25.88 10.62 5.88
C TRP A 49 24.67 11.57 5.82
N ALA A 50 24.63 12.55 6.71
CA ALA A 50 23.87 13.79 6.51
C ALA A 50 24.75 14.81 5.76
N PRO A 51 24.19 15.82 5.06
CA PRO A 51 24.97 16.69 4.17
C PRO A 51 25.87 17.66 4.94
N GLU A 52 27.13 17.29 5.15
CA GLU A 52 28.28 18.17 4.88
C GLU A 52 29.63 17.41 4.84
N ASP A 53 29.78 16.31 5.59
CA ASP A 53 31.07 15.57 5.70
C ASP A 53 31.14 14.18 5.04
N ILE A 54 32.36 13.69 4.81
CA ILE A 54 32.70 12.57 3.91
C ILE A 54 33.02 11.27 4.69
N GLY A 55 32.34 10.15 4.43
CA GLY A 55 32.78 8.84 4.98
C GLY A 55 31.98 7.55 4.68
N VAL A 56 32.47 6.75 3.72
CA VAL A 56 32.65 5.27 3.76
C VAL A 56 31.44 4.28 3.88
N ASN A 57 31.32 3.44 2.84
CA ASN A 57 30.83 2.03 2.74
C ASN A 57 29.49 1.54 3.36
N SER A 58 28.61 1.06 2.46
CA SER A 58 27.26 0.54 2.73
C SER A 58 27.15 -0.93 3.20
N ALA A 59 28.25 -1.64 3.47
CA ALA A 59 28.23 -3.06 3.85
C ALA A 59 28.19 -3.28 5.38
N ALA A 60 29.18 -2.78 6.12
CA ALA A 60 29.22 -2.85 7.59
C ALA A 60 28.03 -2.12 8.24
N ALA A 61 27.57 -1.05 7.59
CA ALA A 61 26.37 -0.28 7.88
C ALA A 61 25.15 -1.15 8.23
N ALA A 62 24.90 -2.22 7.47
CA ALA A 62 23.73 -3.08 7.61
C ALA A 62 23.79 -4.00 8.85
N ALA A 63 24.99 -4.45 9.23
CA ALA A 63 25.20 -5.23 10.45
C ALA A 63 25.01 -4.33 11.69
N ALA A 64 25.67 -3.17 11.69
CA ALA A 64 25.51 -2.17 12.74
C ALA A 64 24.06 -1.64 12.85
N ALA A 65 23.32 -1.56 11.73
CA ALA A 65 21.92 -1.14 11.72
C ALA A 65 20.96 -2.13 12.40
N SER A 66 21.36 -3.38 12.64
CA SER A 66 20.45 -4.43 13.11
C SER A 66 19.91 -4.23 14.53
N GLY A 67 20.61 -3.49 15.40
CA GLY A 67 20.13 -3.21 16.76
C GLY A 67 18.96 -2.23 16.83
N PHE A 68 18.81 -1.34 15.84
CA PHE A 68 17.92 -0.17 15.90
C PHE A 68 16.46 -0.53 15.71
N ALA A 69 15.57 -0.02 16.56
CA ALA A 69 14.13 -0.29 16.48
C ALA A 69 13.53 0.04 15.10
N LEU A 70 14.01 1.14 14.50
CA LEU A 70 13.59 1.65 13.19
C LEU A 70 14.81 2.00 12.31
N ILE A 71 14.69 1.73 11.01
CA ILE A 71 15.58 2.30 9.99
C ILE A 71 14.77 3.23 9.10
N ALA A 72 14.94 4.53 9.30
CA ALA A 72 14.38 5.59 8.45
C ALA A 72 15.29 5.80 7.23
N ARG A 73 14.73 5.91 6.02
CA ARG A 73 15.49 6.21 4.80
C ARG A 73 14.96 7.48 4.15
N ARG A 74 15.81 8.48 4.01
CA ARG A 74 15.49 9.82 3.49
C ARG A 74 16.17 10.05 2.14
N GLN A 75 15.44 10.57 1.17
CA GLN A 75 15.95 10.83 -0.17
C GLN A 75 15.90 12.33 -0.47
N LYS A 76 16.92 12.84 -1.17
CA LYS A 76 16.89 14.23 -1.65
C LYS A 76 15.72 14.41 -2.62
N ARG A 77 14.77 15.27 -2.25
CA ARG A 77 13.60 15.65 -3.05
C ARG A 77 13.71 17.15 -3.32
N ARG A 78 13.50 17.56 -4.57
CA ARG A 78 13.27 18.97 -4.88
C ARG A 78 11.84 19.36 -4.50
N ASP A 79 11.68 20.54 -3.92
CA ASP A 79 10.40 21.21 -3.81
C ASP A 79 10.12 22.07 -5.06
N ASP A 80 8.96 22.71 -5.09
CA ASP A 80 8.51 23.52 -6.22
C ASP A 80 9.23 24.87 -6.33
N ASN A 81 9.97 25.29 -5.29
CA ASN A 81 10.85 26.46 -5.32
C ASN A 81 12.23 26.13 -5.92
N GLY A 82 12.56 24.83 -6.06
CA GLY A 82 13.84 24.34 -6.56
C GLY A 82 14.88 24.08 -5.47
N ASP A 83 14.54 24.39 -4.21
CA ASP A 83 15.30 23.97 -3.03
C ASP A 83 15.22 22.44 -2.87
N SER A 84 15.98 21.87 -1.93
CA SER A 84 16.17 20.41 -1.88
C SER A 84 16.30 19.83 -0.49
N ALA A 85 15.17 19.45 0.09
CA ALA A 85 15.07 18.79 1.38
C ALA A 85 15.34 17.26 1.34
N LEU A 86 15.61 16.67 2.50
CA LEU A 86 15.74 15.23 2.71
C LEU A 86 14.43 14.61 3.23
N ALA A 87 13.45 14.52 2.32
CA ALA A 87 12.14 13.92 2.58
C ALA A 87 12.27 12.44 2.97
N LEU A 88 11.39 11.95 3.86
CA LEU A 88 11.35 10.53 4.19
C LEU A 88 10.82 9.72 2.99
N PHE A 89 11.47 8.61 2.68
CA PHE A 89 11.15 7.75 1.54
C PHE A 89 10.67 6.36 1.96
N SER A 90 11.24 5.79 3.01
CA SER A 90 10.76 4.52 3.59
C SER A 90 11.17 4.37 5.06
N ILE A 91 10.46 3.51 5.78
CA ILE A 91 10.84 3.05 7.12
C ILE A 91 10.87 1.52 7.10
N THR A 92 11.92 0.91 7.64
CA THR A 92 11.87 -0.51 8.05
C THR A 92 11.65 -0.59 9.55
N VAL A 93 10.57 -1.25 9.96
CA VAL A 93 10.33 -1.59 11.36
C VAL A 93 11.06 -2.89 11.67
N GLN A 94 12.05 -2.84 12.55
CA GLN A 94 12.77 -4.03 13.02
C GLN A 94 12.21 -4.52 14.35
N SER A 95 11.89 -3.61 15.27
CA SER A 95 11.52 -3.96 16.64
C SER A 95 10.31 -4.89 16.75
N PRO A 96 10.41 -6.01 17.50
CA PRO A 96 9.30 -6.94 17.67
C PRO A 96 8.14 -6.34 18.48
N LEU A 97 8.44 -5.41 19.41
CA LEU A 97 7.44 -4.72 20.22
C LEU A 97 6.50 -3.88 19.35
N ILE A 98 7.08 -3.12 18.40
CA ILE A 98 6.31 -2.32 17.43
C ILE A 98 5.47 -3.24 16.53
N LYS A 99 6.06 -4.31 16.00
CA LYS A 99 5.35 -5.27 15.13
C LYS A 99 4.14 -5.92 15.83
N LYS A 100 4.24 -6.22 17.13
CA LYS A 100 3.13 -6.73 17.94
C LYS A 100 1.97 -5.72 17.99
N GLN A 101 2.26 -4.45 18.25
CA GLN A 101 1.23 -3.39 18.30
C GLN A 101 0.66 -3.05 16.92
N LEU A 102 1.45 -3.15 15.84
CA LEU A 102 0.96 -2.92 14.47
C LEU A 102 0.05 -4.05 13.94
N GLY A 103 0.05 -5.24 14.56
CA GLY A 103 -0.81 -6.36 14.16
C GLY A 103 -2.29 -5.98 14.14
N PRO A 104 -2.88 -5.54 15.27
CA PRO A 104 -4.25 -5.02 15.31
C PRO A 104 -4.52 -3.78 14.45
N VAL A 105 -3.52 -2.94 14.18
CA VAL A 105 -3.68 -1.72 13.35
C VAL A 105 -4.00 -2.08 11.89
N PHE A 106 -3.26 -3.05 11.36
CA PHE A 106 -3.33 -3.47 9.96
C PHE A 106 -4.14 -4.77 9.76
N ASP A 107 -4.94 -5.18 10.74
CA ASP A 107 -5.83 -6.33 10.57
C ASP A 107 -6.82 -6.11 9.40
N GLY A 108 -7.01 -7.15 8.61
CA GLY A 108 -7.76 -7.11 7.35
C GLY A 108 -7.19 -6.19 6.24
N TYR A 109 -6.04 -5.53 6.42
CA TYR A 109 -5.49 -4.63 5.39
C TYR A 109 -4.73 -5.40 4.31
N SER A 110 -5.09 -5.20 3.04
CA SER A 110 -4.50 -5.92 1.91
C SER A 110 -3.02 -5.59 1.71
N GLY A 111 -2.17 -6.60 1.56
CA GLY A 111 -0.74 -6.46 1.24
C GLY A 111 0.20 -6.22 2.42
N ILE A 112 -0.30 -6.04 3.65
CA ILE A 112 0.53 -5.92 4.86
C ILE A 112 0.55 -7.26 5.62
N ASN A 113 1.72 -7.66 6.13
CA ASN A 113 1.83 -8.73 7.12
C ASN A 113 2.92 -8.35 8.14
N THR A 114 2.53 -8.04 9.37
CA THR A 114 3.42 -7.55 10.42
C THR A 114 4.37 -8.61 10.97
N ASN A 115 4.10 -9.91 10.73
CA ASN A 115 4.94 -11.02 11.14
C ASN A 115 6.20 -11.18 10.27
N LEU A 116 6.34 -10.41 9.19
CA LEU A 116 7.51 -10.47 8.31
C LEU A 116 8.78 -10.02 9.04
N LYS A 117 9.89 -10.73 8.81
CA LYS A 117 11.22 -10.39 9.35
C LYS A 117 11.62 -8.95 8.97
N LYS A 118 11.34 -8.57 7.72
CA LYS A 118 11.47 -7.20 7.21
C LYS A 118 10.07 -6.63 6.97
N LEU A 119 9.68 -5.62 7.75
CA LEU A 119 8.43 -4.89 7.58
C LEU A 119 8.79 -3.49 7.07
N ASP A 120 8.60 -3.26 5.77
CA ASP A 120 8.92 -1.99 5.09
C ASP A 120 7.64 -1.21 4.75
N PHE A 121 7.63 0.07 5.07
CA PHE A 121 6.62 1.04 4.60
C PHE A 121 7.29 2.12 3.75
N LYS A 122 6.57 2.71 2.80
CA LYS A 122 7.09 3.70 1.84
C LYS A 122 6.28 4.99 1.87
N ALA A 123 6.93 6.11 1.58
CA ALA A 123 6.25 7.40 1.44
C ALA A 123 5.26 7.39 0.26
N PRO A 124 4.10 8.08 0.37
CA PRO A 124 3.67 8.93 1.49
C PRO A 124 2.83 8.17 2.54
N PHE A 125 3.14 6.90 2.81
CA PHE A 125 2.64 6.12 3.95
C PHE A 125 1.11 5.98 4.01
N HIS A 126 0.46 5.79 2.85
CA HIS A 126 -1.00 5.65 2.70
C HIS A 126 -1.62 4.67 3.70
N GLU A 127 -0.91 3.60 4.05
CA GLU A 127 -1.34 2.58 5.01
C GLU A 127 -1.66 3.19 6.37
N PHE A 128 -0.78 4.07 6.87
CA PHE A 128 -0.95 4.78 8.14
C PHE A 128 -1.99 5.91 8.04
N PHE A 129 -2.19 6.49 6.86
CA PHE A 129 -3.28 7.44 6.63
C PHE A 129 -4.65 6.74 6.82
N TYR A 130 -4.89 5.63 6.12
CA TYR A 130 -6.17 4.91 6.21
C TYR A 130 -6.42 4.33 7.61
N ARG A 131 -5.36 3.87 8.29
CA ARG A 131 -5.45 3.26 9.64
C ARG A 131 -5.02 4.20 10.76
N TRP A 132 -5.05 5.52 10.54
CA TRP A 132 -4.57 6.51 11.52
C TRP A 132 -5.25 6.39 12.88
N ARG A 133 -6.58 6.22 12.90
CA ARG A 133 -7.33 6.06 14.17
C ARG A 133 -6.89 4.81 14.93
N GLN A 134 -6.71 3.69 14.23
CA GLN A 134 -6.24 2.43 14.82
C GLN A 134 -4.79 2.57 15.30
N PHE A 135 -3.93 3.27 14.56
CA PHE A 135 -2.54 3.54 14.91
C PHE A 135 -2.41 4.42 16.16
N VAL A 136 -3.24 5.47 16.30
CA VAL A 136 -3.34 6.24 17.56
C VAL A 136 -3.84 5.36 18.71
N GLN A 137 -4.85 4.51 18.46
CA GLN A 137 -5.45 3.63 19.48
C GLN A 137 -4.58 2.43 19.90
N ALA A 138 -3.54 2.09 19.12
CA ALA A 138 -2.61 0.99 19.42
C ALA A 138 -1.35 1.43 20.22
N MET A 139 -1.31 2.69 20.65
CA MET A 139 -0.33 3.19 21.61
C MET A 139 -0.31 2.29 22.88
N PRO A 140 0.86 1.83 23.36
CA PRO A 140 0.95 1.04 24.59
C PRO A 140 0.35 1.77 25.80
N GLY A 141 -0.30 1.04 26.71
CA GLY A 141 -0.84 1.63 27.94
C GLY A 141 0.26 2.05 28.92
N GLU A 142 0.03 3.12 29.68
CA GLU A 142 0.98 3.62 30.68
C GLU A 142 1.24 2.60 31.79
N GLY A 143 2.52 2.36 32.10
CA GLY A 143 2.96 1.43 33.15
C GLY A 143 4.43 1.03 32.98
N GLU A 144 5.09 0.65 34.08
CA GLU A 144 6.51 0.27 34.10
C GLU A 144 6.84 -0.82 33.06
N GLU A 145 6.04 -1.88 33.03
CA GLU A 145 6.18 -3.03 32.11
C GLU A 145 6.14 -2.62 30.63
N ASN A 146 5.39 -1.57 30.30
CA ASN A 146 5.21 -1.09 28.93
C ASN A 146 6.21 0.01 28.54
N LYS A 147 7.03 0.57 29.45
CA LYS A 147 7.90 1.73 29.14
C LYS A 147 8.80 1.53 27.91
N VAL A 148 9.36 0.32 27.74
CA VAL A 148 10.20 0.00 26.57
C VAL A 148 9.37 -0.04 25.30
N ALA A 149 8.21 -0.71 25.32
CA ALA A 149 7.30 -0.77 24.18
C ALA A 149 6.76 0.62 23.81
N MET A 150 6.43 1.45 24.79
CA MET A 150 6.02 2.85 24.63
C MET A 150 7.12 3.68 23.96
N SER A 151 8.35 3.64 24.48
CA SER A 151 9.49 4.35 23.89
C SER A 151 9.71 3.96 22.41
N HIS A 152 9.69 2.66 22.12
CA HIS A 152 9.82 2.14 20.76
C HIS A 152 8.66 2.57 19.85
N TYR A 153 7.41 2.56 20.35
CA TYR A 153 6.24 2.98 19.57
C TYR A 153 6.24 4.48 19.32
N MET A 154 6.63 5.30 20.30
CA MET A 154 6.73 6.75 20.17
C MET A 154 7.73 7.19 19.09
N LEU A 155 8.82 6.44 18.87
CA LEU A 155 9.72 6.69 17.74
C LEU A 155 9.01 6.53 16.40
N LEU A 156 8.20 5.48 16.24
CA LEU A 156 7.43 5.27 15.00
C LEU A 156 6.32 6.33 14.88
N PHE A 157 5.61 6.58 15.98
CA PHE A 157 4.53 7.57 16.04
C PHE A 157 5.03 8.94 15.59
N ASN A 158 6.09 9.46 16.22
CA ASN A 158 6.66 10.76 15.88
C ASN A 158 7.20 10.82 14.44
N THR A 159 7.74 9.73 13.91
CA THR A 159 8.28 9.66 12.54
C THR A 159 7.19 9.61 11.48
N ILE A 160 6.08 8.92 11.74
CA ILE A 160 4.92 8.86 10.84
C ILE A 160 4.08 10.15 10.96
N SER A 161 3.85 10.65 12.17
CA SER A 161 2.96 11.79 12.43
C SER A 161 3.42 13.05 11.70
N SER A 162 4.73 13.31 11.63
CA SER A 162 5.29 14.46 10.92
C SER A 162 5.06 14.43 9.40
N GLU A 163 4.90 13.25 8.82
CA GLU A 163 4.68 13.07 7.37
C GLU A 163 3.18 12.92 7.04
N ILE A 164 2.37 12.37 7.96
CA ILE A 164 0.96 12.03 7.74
C ILE A 164 -0.05 13.09 8.23
N ILE A 165 0.21 13.78 9.34
CA ILE A 165 -0.76 14.77 9.88
C ILE A 165 -1.12 15.87 8.85
N PRO A 166 -0.16 16.49 8.13
CA PRO A 166 -0.50 17.51 7.12
C PRO A 166 -1.39 16.97 5.99
N HIS A 167 -1.26 15.70 5.62
CA HIS A 167 -2.13 15.06 4.64
C HIS A 167 -3.53 14.76 5.23
N ILE A 168 -3.62 14.38 6.51
CA ILE A 168 -4.92 14.17 7.19
C ILE A 168 -5.69 15.48 7.33
N GLU A 169 -5.03 16.56 7.75
CA GLU A 169 -5.64 17.88 7.89
C GLU A 169 -6.14 18.39 6.53
N GLN A 170 -5.29 18.32 5.50
CA GLN A 170 -5.66 18.77 4.15
C GLN A 170 -6.78 17.93 3.51
N VAL A 171 -6.79 16.61 3.70
CA VAL A 171 -7.87 15.75 3.18
C VAL A 171 -9.16 15.92 3.98
N SER A 172 -9.07 16.16 5.30
CA SER A 172 -10.24 16.44 6.12
C SER A 172 -10.96 17.71 5.65
N ASP A 173 -10.23 18.81 5.44
CA ASP A 173 -10.79 20.04 4.88
C ASP A 173 -11.47 19.82 3.51
N LEU A 174 -10.79 19.13 2.60
CA LEU A 174 -11.33 18.81 1.27
C LEU A 174 -12.66 18.02 1.35
N ILE A 175 -12.69 16.94 2.14
CA ILE A 175 -13.88 16.08 2.31
C ILE A 175 -15.03 16.84 3.01
N ASN A 176 -14.72 17.67 4.01
CA ASN A 176 -15.70 18.51 4.70
C ASN A 176 -16.36 19.53 3.75
N ASN A 177 -15.61 20.02 2.75
CA ASN A 177 -16.11 20.88 1.67
C ASN A 177 -16.65 20.08 0.45
N HIS A 178 -16.76 18.75 0.56
CA HIS A 178 -17.28 17.82 -0.47
C HIS A 178 -16.52 17.81 -1.82
N VAL A 179 -15.27 18.27 -1.80
CA VAL A 179 -14.38 18.39 -2.97
C VAL A 179 -13.10 17.59 -2.77
N ILE A 180 -12.32 17.41 -3.84
CA ILE A 180 -10.98 16.84 -3.76
C ILE A 180 -10.08 17.49 -4.83
N SER A 181 -8.78 17.58 -4.58
CA SER A 181 -7.78 17.93 -5.62
C SER A 181 -7.19 16.66 -6.23
N PHE A 182 -6.69 16.72 -7.46
CA PHE A 182 -6.14 15.54 -8.14
C PHE A 182 -4.99 14.87 -7.35
N GLN A 183 -4.20 15.65 -6.60
CA GLN A 183 -3.12 15.19 -5.71
C GLN A 183 -3.62 14.31 -4.54
N TYR A 184 -4.86 14.48 -4.11
CA TYR A 184 -5.43 13.80 -2.94
C TYR A 184 -6.52 12.77 -3.28
N VAL A 185 -6.76 12.51 -4.58
CA VAL A 185 -7.69 11.46 -5.05
C VAL A 185 -7.40 10.11 -4.38
N TRP A 186 -6.13 9.74 -4.21
CA TRP A 186 -5.75 8.49 -3.52
C TRP A 186 -6.39 8.34 -2.14
N ALA A 187 -6.52 9.42 -1.36
CA ALA A 187 -6.97 9.37 0.03
C ALA A 187 -8.45 8.93 0.18
N LEU A 188 -9.22 8.95 -0.90
CA LEU A 188 -10.58 8.41 -0.95
C LEU A 188 -10.59 6.87 -1.00
N PHE A 189 -9.52 6.25 -1.52
CA PHE A 189 -9.51 4.90 -2.09
C PHE A 189 -8.62 3.90 -1.32
N GLU A 190 -9.00 3.61 -0.06
CA GLU A 190 -8.41 2.49 0.71
C GLU A 190 -8.57 1.16 -0.05
N PRO A 191 -7.50 0.38 -0.29
CA PRO A 191 -7.59 -0.93 -0.94
C PRO A 191 -8.57 -1.88 -0.23
N GLY A 192 -9.45 -2.52 -1.00
CA GLY A 192 -10.46 -3.46 -0.50
C GLY A 192 -11.86 -2.89 -0.32
N ILE A 193 -12.07 -1.56 -0.41
CA ILE A 193 -13.42 -0.96 -0.27
C ILE A 193 -14.32 -1.22 -1.49
N GLU A 194 -15.63 -1.17 -1.27
CA GLU A 194 -16.62 -1.05 -2.34
C GLU A 194 -16.55 0.35 -2.99
N VAL A 195 -16.40 0.41 -4.31
CA VAL A 195 -16.48 1.64 -5.11
C VAL A 195 -17.69 1.61 -6.03
N TYR A 196 -18.31 2.77 -6.26
CA TYR A 196 -19.44 2.97 -7.15
C TYR A 196 -19.01 3.70 -8.43
N THR A 197 -19.52 3.25 -9.57
CA THR A 197 -19.36 3.88 -10.88
C THR A 197 -20.57 3.56 -11.76
N ARG A 198 -20.72 4.28 -12.89
CA ARG A 198 -21.81 4.08 -13.84
C ARG A 198 -21.26 3.83 -15.24
N ILE A 199 -21.42 2.61 -15.73
CA ILE A 199 -20.83 2.12 -16.99
C ILE A 199 -21.96 1.74 -17.95
N ASP A 200 -21.87 2.22 -19.20
CA ASP A 200 -22.90 2.09 -20.25
C ASP A 200 -24.27 2.69 -19.90
N GLY A 201 -24.33 3.53 -18.86
CA GLY A 201 -25.57 4.08 -18.29
C GLY A 201 -26.16 3.22 -17.16
N HIS A 202 -25.51 2.11 -16.78
CA HIS A 202 -25.92 1.23 -15.69
C HIS A 202 -25.00 1.33 -14.48
N ASP A 203 -25.61 1.36 -13.30
CA ASP A 203 -24.91 1.45 -12.04
C ASP A 203 -24.15 0.15 -11.75
N ARG A 204 -22.97 0.27 -11.13
CA ARG A 204 -22.12 -0.85 -10.70
C ARG A 204 -21.46 -0.53 -9.37
N ILE A 205 -21.43 -1.52 -8.48
CA ILE A 205 -20.52 -1.57 -7.34
C ILE A 205 -19.42 -2.58 -7.67
N LEU A 206 -18.18 -2.22 -7.39
CA LEU A 206 -16.97 -3.02 -7.62
C LEU A 206 -16.16 -3.06 -6.32
N VAL A 207 -15.28 -4.04 -6.16
CA VAL A 207 -14.29 -4.03 -5.07
C VAL A 207 -12.98 -3.47 -5.60
N LEU A 208 -12.47 -2.40 -4.99
CA LEU A 208 -11.15 -1.87 -5.30
C LEU A 208 -10.07 -2.86 -4.84
N VAL A 209 -9.09 -3.15 -5.70
CA VAL A 209 -7.95 -4.01 -5.35
C VAL A 209 -6.70 -3.16 -5.09
N GLN A 210 -6.42 -2.18 -5.93
CA GLN A 210 -5.30 -1.24 -5.80
C GLN A 210 -5.62 0.06 -6.56
N GLY A 211 -5.13 1.20 -6.07
CA GLY A 211 -5.21 2.49 -6.78
C GLY A 211 -3.88 3.23 -6.71
N GLU A 212 -3.39 3.75 -7.84
CA GLU A 212 -2.05 4.35 -7.96
C GLU A 212 -1.95 5.44 -9.02
N TYR A 213 -1.00 6.37 -8.85
CA TYR A 213 -0.67 7.36 -9.88
C TYR A 213 0.27 6.76 -10.92
N GLN A 214 -0.16 6.75 -12.18
CA GLN A 214 0.60 6.23 -13.31
C GLN A 214 0.99 7.37 -14.25
N LYS A 215 2.24 7.38 -14.71
CA LYS A 215 2.71 8.31 -15.74
C LYS A 215 2.47 7.70 -17.12
N THR A 216 1.76 8.43 -17.97
CA THR A 216 1.50 8.09 -19.37
C THR A 216 2.10 9.15 -20.30
N ASP A 217 2.13 8.88 -21.61
CA ASP A 217 2.53 9.84 -22.64
C ASP A 217 1.65 11.12 -22.65
N ARG A 218 0.45 11.05 -22.04
CA ARG A 218 -0.52 12.15 -21.95
C ARG A 218 -0.53 12.83 -20.58
N GLY A 219 0.42 12.52 -19.70
CA GLY A 219 0.52 13.04 -18.34
C GLY A 219 0.24 12.00 -17.27
N ILE A 220 0.09 12.45 -16.02
CA ILE A 220 -0.17 11.60 -14.86
C ILE A 220 -1.68 11.35 -14.74
N ILE A 221 -2.08 10.09 -14.59
CA ILE A 221 -3.44 9.65 -14.27
C ILE A 221 -3.48 8.99 -12.90
N TYR A 222 -4.65 8.86 -12.29
CA TYR A 222 -4.86 7.93 -11.17
C TYR A 222 -5.66 6.73 -11.67
N SER A 223 -5.05 5.54 -11.60
CA SER A 223 -5.63 4.28 -12.09
C SER A 223 -6.12 3.43 -10.92
N LEU A 224 -7.33 2.89 -11.03
CA LEU A 224 -7.99 2.06 -10.02
C LEU A 224 -8.25 0.65 -10.58
N PHE A 225 -7.42 -0.31 -10.18
CA PHE A 225 -7.60 -1.71 -10.52
C PHE A 225 -8.73 -2.30 -9.65
N CYS A 226 -9.88 -2.57 -10.26
CA CYS A 226 -11.10 -3.01 -9.58
C CYS A 226 -11.47 -4.44 -10.00
N ARG A 227 -12.19 -5.18 -9.13
CA ARG A 227 -12.75 -6.51 -9.43
C ARG A 227 -14.27 -6.57 -9.25
N TYR A 228 -14.91 -7.40 -10.05
CA TYR A 228 -16.35 -7.68 -10.03
C TYR A 228 -16.62 -9.16 -10.31
N ILE A 229 -17.87 -9.60 -10.12
CA ILE A 229 -18.31 -10.96 -10.44
C ILE A 229 -18.74 -11.03 -11.92
N ASP A 230 -18.21 -12.00 -12.64
CA ASP A 230 -18.55 -12.31 -14.04
C ASP A 230 -18.67 -13.83 -14.23
N THR A 231 -19.11 -14.31 -15.40
CA THR A 231 -19.26 -15.75 -15.70
C THR A 231 -18.73 -16.15 -17.07
N ASP A 232 -18.20 -17.38 -17.16
CA ASP A 232 -17.84 -18.05 -18.42
C ASP A 232 -19.03 -18.78 -19.07
N GLY A 233 -20.18 -18.84 -18.39
CA GLY A 233 -21.39 -19.57 -18.78
C GLY A 233 -21.64 -20.84 -17.95
N GLU A 234 -20.60 -21.41 -17.32
CA GLU A 234 -20.70 -22.55 -16.41
C GLU A 234 -20.58 -22.14 -14.93
N ARG A 235 -19.72 -21.15 -14.63
CA ARG A 235 -19.27 -20.81 -13.27
C ARG A 235 -19.20 -19.30 -13.09
N PHE A 236 -19.34 -18.85 -11.84
CA PHE A 236 -19.02 -17.48 -11.46
C PHE A 236 -17.57 -17.36 -10.99
N GLY A 237 -16.90 -16.29 -11.40
CA GLY A 237 -15.54 -15.94 -10.98
C GLY A 237 -15.38 -14.45 -10.77
N PHE A 238 -14.18 -14.03 -10.35
CA PHE A 238 -13.80 -12.63 -10.33
C PHE A 238 -13.17 -12.24 -11.66
N ARG A 239 -13.58 -11.10 -12.21
CA ARG A 239 -12.95 -10.45 -13.35
C ARG A 239 -12.52 -9.04 -12.95
N ASN A 240 -11.42 -8.58 -13.54
CA ASN A 240 -10.82 -7.29 -13.24
C ASN A 240 -11.14 -6.26 -14.33
N MET A 241 -11.05 -4.98 -13.97
CA MET A 241 -11.23 -3.82 -14.84
C MET A 241 -10.56 -2.60 -14.21
N ASP A 242 -9.81 -1.87 -15.01
CA ASP A 242 -9.24 -0.58 -14.63
C ASP A 242 -10.27 0.54 -14.84
N ILE A 243 -10.33 1.47 -13.89
CA ILE A 243 -11.00 2.76 -14.04
C ILE A 243 -9.95 3.85 -13.89
N VAL A 244 -9.99 4.87 -14.74
CA VAL A 244 -9.04 5.98 -14.73
C VAL A 244 -9.73 7.27 -14.32
N ILE A 245 -9.21 7.91 -13.28
CA ILE A 245 -9.48 9.32 -12.98
C ILE A 245 -8.39 10.15 -13.68
N HIS A 246 -8.81 11.00 -14.61
CA HIS A 246 -7.93 11.89 -15.35
C HIS A 246 -7.51 13.10 -14.52
N PRO A 247 -6.35 13.72 -14.81
CA PRO A 247 -5.92 14.93 -14.11
C PRO A 247 -6.88 16.09 -14.36
N PHE A 248 -7.29 16.75 -13.28
CA PHE A 248 -8.14 17.95 -13.31
C PHE A 248 -7.48 19.07 -12.49
N GLY A 249 -7.72 20.32 -12.90
CA GLY A 249 -7.20 21.50 -12.22
C GLY A 249 -7.97 21.82 -10.94
N ASN A 250 -7.30 22.49 -10.00
CA ASN A 250 -7.86 22.97 -8.74
C ASN A 250 -8.58 21.87 -7.94
N LEU A 251 -9.90 22.00 -7.76
CA LEU A 251 -10.76 21.15 -6.95
C LEU A 251 -11.95 20.70 -7.80
N ARG A 252 -12.38 19.44 -7.62
CA ARG A 252 -13.57 18.86 -8.25
C ARG A 252 -14.50 18.30 -7.16
N PRO A 253 -15.83 18.50 -7.24
CA PRO A 253 -16.78 17.84 -6.35
C PRO A 253 -16.59 16.33 -6.39
N ILE A 254 -16.57 15.66 -5.23
CA ILE A 254 -16.25 14.22 -5.17
C ILE A 254 -17.24 13.40 -6.00
N LEU A 255 -18.53 13.77 -5.98
CA LEU A 255 -19.59 13.08 -6.71
C LEU A 255 -19.53 13.24 -8.25
N GLU A 256 -18.65 14.10 -8.76
CA GLU A 256 -18.44 14.27 -10.21
C GLU A 256 -17.31 13.39 -10.77
N LEU A 257 -16.59 12.64 -9.92
CA LEU A 257 -15.54 11.72 -10.35
C LEU A 257 -16.10 10.52 -11.13
N GLU A 258 -15.26 9.94 -11.98
CA GLU A 258 -15.57 8.79 -12.83
C GLU A 258 -15.87 7.50 -12.01
N VAL A 259 -15.37 7.48 -10.77
CA VAL A 259 -15.61 6.46 -9.73
C VAL A 259 -15.47 7.12 -8.37
N ILE A 260 -16.26 6.69 -7.38
CA ILE A 260 -16.20 7.15 -5.98
C ILE A 260 -16.25 5.98 -5.01
N PRO A 261 -15.78 6.14 -3.76
CA PRO A 261 -16.11 5.20 -2.68
C PRO A 261 -17.63 5.08 -2.54
N SER A 262 -18.16 3.86 -2.56
CA SER A 262 -19.62 3.60 -2.54
C SER A 262 -20.35 4.30 -1.38
N ARG A 263 -19.71 4.37 -0.21
CA ARG A 263 -20.17 5.08 1.00
C ARG A 263 -20.48 6.57 0.81
N LEU A 264 -20.02 7.19 -0.28
CA LEU A 264 -20.29 8.60 -0.61
C LEU A 264 -21.42 8.77 -1.64
N GLN A 265 -21.85 7.71 -2.32
CA GLN A 265 -22.92 7.76 -3.31
C GLN A 265 -24.29 7.97 -2.63
N PRO A 266 -25.06 9.02 -2.98
CA PRO A 266 -26.43 9.16 -2.52
C PRO A 266 -27.30 7.94 -2.86
N ASN A 267 -28.12 7.50 -1.90
CA ASN A 267 -29.01 6.34 -2.00
C ASN A 267 -28.30 5.00 -2.30
N ILE A 268 -27.03 4.84 -1.90
CA ILE A 268 -26.23 3.62 -2.17
C ILE A 268 -26.91 2.32 -1.74
N ASP A 269 -27.69 2.30 -0.65
CA ASP A 269 -28.34 1.07 -0.19
C ASP A 269 -29.48 0.62 -1.12
N ALA A 270 -30.31 1.55 -1.60
CA ALA A 270 -31.33 1.27 -2.61
C ALA A 270 -30.70 0.85 -3.96
N ILE A 271 -29.56 1.45 -4.32
CA ILE A 271 -28.76 1.00 -5.47
C ILE A 271 -28.24 -0.43 -5.23
N ARG A 272 -27.70 -0.74 -4.03
CA ARG A 272 -27.21 -2.08 -3.67
C ARG A 272 -28.33 -3.13 -3.74
N GLU A 273 -29.54 -2.82 -3.27
CA GLU A 273 -30.70 -3.70 -3.39
C GLU A 273 -31.06 -4.01 -4.86
N GLN A 274 -31.13 -2.97 -5.71
CA GLN A 274 -31.37 -3.14 -7.15
C GLN A 274 -30.27 -3.96 -7.83
N LEU A 275 -29.00 -3.75 -7.44
CA LEU A 275 -27.86 -4.52 -7.95
C LEU A 275 -27.89 -5.99 -7.50
N VAL A 276 -28.33 -6.27 -6.27
CA VAL A 276 -28.52 -7.63 -5.75
C VAL A 276 -29.64 -8.34 -6.51
N GLU A 277 -30.77 -7.69 -6.79
CA GLU A 277 -31.86 -8.29 -7.56
C GLU A 277 -31.48 -8.50 -9.04
N ARG A 278 -30.76 -7.54 -9.64
CA ARG A 278 -30.13 -7.71 -10.96
C ARG A 278 -29.15 -8.89 -10.96
N GLY A 279 -28.41 -9.09 -9.88
CA GLY A 279 -27.51 -10.23 -9.66
C GLY A 279 -28.24 -11.58 -9.52
N ARG A 280 -29.38 -11.63 -8.82
CA ARG A 280 -30.27 -12.82 -8.75
C ARG A 280 -30.80 -13.17 -10.14
N SER A 281 -31.28 -12.17 -10.87
CA SER A 281 -31.74 -12.31 -12.26
C SER A 281 -30.63 -12.81 -13.19
N PHE A 282 -29.41 -12.27 -13.07
CA PHE A 282 -28.24 -12.73 -13.84
C PHE A 282 -27.85 -14.18 -13.49
N LYS A 283 -27.87 -14.56 -12.21
CA LYS A 283 -27.66 -15.96 -11.78
C LYS A 283 -28.72 -16.92 -12.34
N ALA A 284 -29.97 -16.48 -12.48
CA ALA A 284 -31.04 -17.25 -13.11
C ALA A 284 -30.92 -17.39 -14.65
N LEU A 285 -29.92 -16.74 -15.27
CA LEU A 285 -29.58 -16.90 -16.69
C LEU A 285 -28.41 -17.85 -16.95
N MET A 286 -27.76 -18.43 -15.92
CA MET A 286 -26.73 -19.46 -16.13
C MET A 286 -27.29 -20.71 -16.81
N GLY A 287 -26.44 -21.37 -17.62
CA GLY A 287 -26.83 -22.50 -18.45
C GLY A 287 -27.49 -22.09 -19.77
N VAL A 288 -28.05 -23.07 -20.49
CA VAL A 288 -28.65 -22.85 -21.81
C VAL A 288 -30.13 -22.54 -21.68
N HIS A 289 -30.55 -21.36 -22.14
CA HIS A 289 -31.96 -20.93 -22.16
C HIS A 289 -32.37 -20.46 -23.55
N HIS A 290 -33.45 -21.01 -24.09
CA HIS A 290 -34.11 -20.44 -25.27
C HIS A 290 -35.04 -19.30 -24.82
N LYS A 291 -34.63 -18.05 -25.08
CA LYS A 291 -35.40 -16.84 -24.77
C LYS A 291 -35.45 -15.91 -25.98
N SER A 292 -36.56 -15.21 -26.14
CA SER A 292 -36.71 -14.14 -27.13
C SER A 292 -36.36 -12.78 -26.49
N TYR A 293 -35.77 -11.87 -27.27
CA TYR A 293 -35.40 -10.53 -26.81
C TYR A 293 -35.96 -9.45 -27.75
N THR A 294 -36.34 -8.31 -27.20
CA THR A 294 -36.68 -7.08 -27.92
C THR A 294 -36.17 -5.90 -27.11
N GLY A 295 -35.46 -5.00 -27.77
CA GLY A 295 -34.75 -3.91 -27.11
C GLY A 295 -33.40 -3.59 -27.75
N VAL A 296 -32.61 -2.75 -27.07
CA VAL A 296 -31.29 -2.34 -27.52
C VAL A 296 -30.24 -3.39 -27.12
N TYR A 297 -29.34 -3.73 -28.04
CA TYR A 297 -28.15 -4.54 -27.80
C TYR A 297 -26.90 -3.81 -28.29
N GLU A 298 -25.74 -4.14 -27.72
CA GLU A 298 -24.45 -3.77 -28.30
C GLU A 298 -23.82 -4.93 -29.05
N ARG A 299 -23.38 -4.65 -30.29
CA ARG A 299 -22.62 -5.60 -31.10
C ARG A 299 -21.12 -5.32 -30.92
N ALA A 300 -20.38 -6.30 -30.40
CA ALA A 300 -18.94 -6.16 -30.12
C ALA A 300 -18.12 -5.78 -31.39
N SER A 301 -18.52 -6.30 -32.55
CA SER A 301 -17.96 -5.93 -33.86
C SER A 301 -19.11 -5.58 -34.82
N PRO A 302 -19.53 -4.30 -34.89
CA PRO A 302 -20.53 -3.86 -35.85
C PRO A 302 -19.94 -3.86 -37.28
N PRO A 303 -20.75 -4.08 -38.33
CA PRO A 303 -20.29 -3.89 -39.70
C PRO A 303 -19.93 -2.42 -39.98
N VAL A 304 -19.08 -2.17 -40.96
CA VAL A 304 -18.65 -0.81 -41.35
C VAL A 304 -19.87 0.07 -41.65
N GLY A 305 -19.91 1.26 -41.04
CA GLY A 305 -21.02 2.21 -41.17
C GLY A 305 -22.21 2.00 -40.22
N HIS A 306 -22.27 0.89 -39.46
CA HIS A 306 -23.34 0.66 -38.49
C HIS A 306 -22.97 1.11 -37.07
N PRO A 307 -23.93 1.63 -36.28
CA PRO A 307 -23.69 1.95 -34.87
C PRO A 307 -23.46 0.67 -34.04
N LYS A 308 -22.69 0.81 -32.94
CA LYS A 308 -22.44 -0.28 -31.98
C LYS A 308 -23.70 -0.69 -31.22
N LYS A 309 -24.51 0.29 -30.80
CA LYS A 309 -25.86 0.12 -30.24
C LYS A 309 -26.87 -0.05 -31.37
N GLN A 310 -27.66 -1.11 -31.33
CA GLN A 310 -28.65 -1.48 -32.34
C GLN A 310 -29.93 -1.97 -31.63
N HIS A 311 -31.09 -1.89 -32.29
CA HIS A 311 -32.37 -2.36 -31.72
C HIS A 311 -32.83 -3.62 -32.44
N VAL A 312 -33.23 -4.65 -31.70
CA VAL A 312 -33.94 -5.82 -32.24
C VAL A 312 -35.40 -5.79 -31.81
N SER A 313 -36.29 -6.06 -32.77
CA SER A 313 -37.73 -6.16 -32.55
C SER A 313 -38.22 -7.51 -33.05
N ILE A 314 -38.92 -8.27 -32.23
CA ILE A 314 -39.61 -9.48 -32.67
C ILE A 314 -40.79 -9.04 -33.55
N PRO A 315 -40.95 -9.53 -34.79
CA PRO A 315 -42.12 -9.21 -35.60
C PRO A 315 -43.39 -9.78 -34.95
N SER A 316 -44.41 -8.94 -34.82
CA SER A 316 -45.71 -9.34 -34.30
C SER A 316 -46.40 -10.29 -35.28
N VAL A 317 -46.32 -11.60 -34.99
CA VAL A 317 -47.01 -12.65 -35.75
C VAL A 317 -48.52 -12.38 -35.67
N SER A 318 -49.06 -11.85 -36.77
CA SER A 318 -50.48 -11.57 -36.90
C SER A 318 -51.18 -12.89 -37.21
N ALA A 319 -51.75 -13.52 -36.19
CA ALA A 319 -52.55 -14.73 -36.37
C ALA A 319 -53.70 -14.45 -37.35
N THR A 320 -53.76 -15.24 -38.41
CA THR A 320 -54.73 -15.16 -39.52
C THR A 320 -55.35 -16.54 -39.71
#